data_AF-A0A4P8YLV7-F1
#
_entry.id   AF-A0A4P8YLV7-F1
#
_cell.length_a   1.000
_cell.length_b   1.000
_cell.length_c   1.000
_cell.angle_alpha   90.00
_cell.angle_beta   90.00
_cell.angle_gamma   90.00
#
_symmetry.space_group_name_H-M   'P 1'
#
loop_
_entity.id
_entity.type
_entity.pdbx_description
1 polymer ?
#
loop_
_entity_poly.entity_id
_entity_poly.type
_entity_poly.pdbx_seq_one_letter_code
_entity_poly.pdbx_strand_id
1 'polypeptide(L)'
;MSELSVKELIKKLTAAAHDEIKCRENGDTSDDWQDEASPENLLRVLAYVAELEREKLAMEAAALAMRDDMRKARNELESRRVRVELPEIRSVERMSDITHNEAVSKCRHAFVSACREAGIECEVV
;
A
#
# COMPACT_ATOMS: atom_id res chain seq x y z
N MET A 1 1.75 -36.84 22.24
CA MET A 1 2.31 -35.57 22.73
C MET A 1 1.95 -34.50 21.71
N SER A 2 1.43 -33.36 22.11
CA SER A 2 1.16 -32.27 21.14
C SER A 2 2.50 -31.76 20.65
N GLU A 3 2.68 -31.68 19.34
CA GLU A 3 3.86 -31.03 18.77
C GLU A 3 3.85 -29.55 19.16
N LEU A 4 4.97 -29.07 19.71
CA LEU A 4 5.19 -27.65 19.98
C LEU A 4 5.06 -26.86 18.68
N SER A 5 4.47 -25.66 18.74
CA SER A 5 4.50 -24.76 17.60
C SER A 5 5.95 -24.35 17.29
N VAL A 6 6.25 -24.01 16.03
CA VAL A 6 7.61 -23.60 15.63
C VAL A 6 8.07 -22.36 16.42
N LYS A 7 7.16 -21.45 16.79
CA LYS A 7 7.47 -20.28 17.60
C LYS A 7 7.90 -20.66 19.02
N GLU A 8 7.22 -21.63 19.64
CA GLU A 8 7.59 -22.15 20.96
C GLU A 8 8.91 -22.92 20.90
N LEU A 9 9.15 -23.67 19.82
CA LEU A 9 10.41 -24.36 19.58
C LEU A 9 11.58 -23.38 19.42
N ILE A 10 11.41 -22.28 18.67
CA ILE A 10 12.42 -21.21 18.55
C ILE A 10 12.75 -20.64 19.93
N LYS A 11 11.74 -20.38 20.77
CA LYS A 11 11.95 -19.86 22.12
C LYS A 11 12.76 -20.85 22.98
N LYS A 12 12.41 -22.14 22.94
CA LYS A 12 13.13 -23.20 23.65
C LYS A 12 14.58 -23.34 23.18
N LEU A 13 14.79 -23.46 21.88
CA LEU A 13 16.13 -23.53 21.27
C LEU A 13 16.98 -22.30 21.60
N THR A 14 16.37 -21.11 21.65
CA THR A 14 17.09 -19.89 22.04
C THR A 14 17.53 -19.93 23.50
N ALA A 15 16.67 -20.42 24.41
CA ALA A 15 17.04 -20.59 25.82
C ALA A 15 18.15 -21.64 25.98
N ALA A 16 17.98 -22.81 25.37
CA ALA A 16 18.96 -23.90 25.39
C ALA A 16 20.31 -23.45 24.80
N ALA A 17 20.32 -22.68 23.71
CA ALA A 17 21.54 -22.12 23.14
C ALA A 17 22.26 -21.15 24.08
N HIS A 18 21.52 -20.31 24.82
CA HIS A 18 22.13 -19.42 25.80
C HIS A 18 22.75 -20.19 26.97
N ASP A 19 22.12 -21.27 27.41
CA ASP A 19 22.65 -22.09 28.50
C ASP A 19 23.85 -22.92 28.05
N GLU A 20 23.86 -23.45 26.82
CA GLU A 20 25.05 -24.06 26.19
C GLU A 20 26.24 -23.11 26.15
N ILE A 21 26.03 -21.86 25.77
CA ILE A 21 27.10 -20.85 25.73
C ILE A 21 27.72 -20.67 27.12
N LYS A 22 26.90 -20.63 28.19
CA LYS A 22 27.39 -20.53 29.57
C LYS A 22 28.12 -21.79 30.04
N CYS A 23 27.59 -22.98 29.72
CA CYS A 23 28.22 -24.25 30.11
C CYS A 23 29.61 -24.39 29.47
N ARG A 24 29.76 -23.98 28.20
CA ARG A 24 31.05 -24.00 27.49
C ARG A 24 32.14 -23.17 28.17
N GLU A 25 31.79 -22.05 28.77
CA GLU A 25 32.75 -21.20 29.51
C GLU A 25 33.36 -21.93 30.71
N ASN A 26 32.64 -22.91 31.26
CA ASN A 26 33.07 -23.73 32.39
C ASN A 26 33.62 -25.10 31.95
N GLY A 27 33.78 -25.34 30.65
CA GLY A 27 34.23 -26.63 30.10
C GLY A 27 33.18 -27.73 30.15
N ASP A 28 31.90 -27.36 30.24
CA ASP A 28 30.76 -28.28 30.29
C ASP A 28 29.86 -28.13 29.03
N THR A 29 28.88 -29.02 28.86
CA THR A 29 27.88 -28.96 27.78
C THR A 29 26.48 -28.96 28.38
N SER A 30 25.57 -28.18 27.80
CA SER A 30 24.18 -28.09 28.26
C SER A 30 23.36 -29.32 27.85
N ASP A 31 22.71 -29.97 28.81
CA ASP A 31 21.75 -31.06 28.58
C ASP A 31 20.57 -30.58 27.73
N ASP A 32 20.02 -29.39 28.03
CA ASP A 32 18.89 -28.80 27.30
C ASP A 32 19.24 -28.56 25.82
N TRP A 33 20.49 -28.19 25.52
CA TRP A 33 20.93 -28.03 24.14
C TRP A 33 21.07 -29.36 23.42
N GLN A 34 21.59 -30.39 24.09
CA GLN A 34 21.68 -31.74 23.52
C GLN A 34 20.30 -32.31 23.15
N ASP A 35 19.28 -32.02 23.96
CA ASP A 35 17.92 -32.51 23.75
C ASP A 35 17.14 -31.68 22.72
N GLU A 36 17.16 -30.35 22.84
CA GLU A 36 16.30 -29.49 22.02
C GLU A 36 16.88 -29.26 20.61
N ALA A 37 18.22 -29.23 20.44
CA ALA A 37 18.89 -28.99 19.16
C ALA A 37 19.00 -30.24 18.27
N SER A 38 17.98 -31.09 18.29
CA SER A 38 17.87 -32.23 17.37
C SER A 38 17.82 -31.77 15.90
N PRO A 39 18.34 -32.58 14.95
CA PRO A 39 18.26 -32.28 13.52
C PRO A 39 16.83 -31.97 13.05
N GLU A 40 15.84 -32.70 13.56
CA GLU A 40 14.43 -32.52 13.23
C GLU A 40 13.91 -31.16 13.67
N ASN A 41 14.27 -30.71 14.87
CA ASN A 41 13.88 -29.40 15.38
C ASN A 41 14.54 -28.26 14.58
N LEU A 42 15.83 -28.41 14.24
CA LEU A 42 16.54 -27.42 13.42
C LEU A 42 15.95 -27.33 12.01
N LEU A 43 15.63 -28.47 11.38
CA LEU A 43 14.97 -28.49 10.07
C LEU A 43 13.60 -27.82 10.09
N ARG A 44 12.82 -28.00 11.16
CA ARG A 44 11.53 -27.31 11.33
C ARG A 44 11.69 -25.80 11.39
N VAL A 45 12.68 -25.30 12.13
CA VAL A 45 12.97 -23.85 12.20
C VAL A 45 13.43 -23.32 10.84
N LEU A 46 14.33 -24.03 10.16
CA LEU A 46 14.82 -23.63 8.84
C LEU A 46 13.70 -23.60 7.78
N ALA A 47 12.82 -24.60 7.78
CA ALA A 47 11.67 -24.64 6.87
C ALA A 47 10.74 -23.45 7.10
N TYR A 48 10.47 -23.12 8.37
CA TYR A 48 9.66 -21.97 8.74
C TYR A 48 10.29 -20.63 8.33
N VAL A 49 11.61 -20.47 8.51
CA VAL A 49 12.32 -19.26 8.05
C VAL A 49 12.24 -19.13 6.53
N ALA A 50 12.45 -20.22 5.78
CA ALA A 50 12.36 -20.23 4.32
C ALA A 50 10.93 -19.95 3.79
N GLU A 51 9.90 -20.32 4.56
CA GLU A 51 8.51 -19.95 4.27
C GLU A 51 8.28 -18.45 4.49
N LEU A 52 8.71 -17.91 5.63
CA LEU A 52 8.59 -16.48 5.92
C LEU A 52 9.34 -15.60 4.92
N GLU A 53 10.52 -16.01 4.46
CA GLU A 53 11.26 -15.29 3.42
C GLU A 53 10.49 -15.24 2.09
N ARG A 54 9.85 -16.35 1.71
CA ARG A 54 8.99 -16.40 0.51
C ARG A 54 7.77 -15.51 0.65
N GLU A 55 7.10 -15.55 1.80
CA GLU A 55 5.95 -14.68 2.08
C GLU A 55 6.34 -13.20 2.04
N LYS A 56 7.47 -12.84 2.65
CA LYS A 56 8.01 -11.48 2.62
C LYS A 56 8.23 -11.00 1.19
N LEU A 57 8.91 -11.79 0.36
CA LEU A 57 9.16 -11.43 -1.04
C LEU A 57 7.87 -11.28 -1.84
N ALA A 58 6.88 -12.15 -1.60
CA ALA A 58 5.57 -12.03 -2.23
C ALA A 58 4.82 -10.75 -1.82
N MET A 59 4.87 -10.39 -0.53
CA MET A 59 4.27 -9.14 -0.04
C MET A 59 4.98 -7.90 -0.61
N GLU A 60 6.31 -7.91 -0.69
CA GLU A 60 7.08 -6.81 -1.28
C GLU A 60 6.74 -6.63 -2.77
N ALA A 61 6.64 -7.73 -3.52
CA ALA A 61 6.23 -7.69 -4.92
C ALA A 61 4.79 -7.14 -5.08
N ALA A 62 3.86 -7.60 -4.24
CA ALA A 62 2.48 -7.10 -4.26
C ALA A 62 2.41 -5.59 -3.92
N ALA A 63 3.16 -5.14 -2.91
CA ALA A 63 3.21 -3.73 -2.52
C ALA A 63 3.76 -2.84 -3.65
N LEU A 64 4.78 -3.31 -4.39
CA LEU A 64 5.32 -2.60 -5.55
C LEU A 64 4.27 -2.49 -6.67
N ALA A 65 3.61 -3.58 -7.01
CA ALA A 65 2.56 -3.59 -8.03
C ALA A 65 1.41 -2.62 -7.66
N MET A 66 0.92 -2.68 -6.41
CA MET A 66 -0.11 -1.76 -5.93
C MET A 66 0.33 -0.29 -6.00
N ARG A 67 1.60 0.00 -5.67
CA ARG A 67 2.13 1.37 -5.75
C ARG A 67 2.15 1.88 -7.20
N ASP A 68 2.50 1.03 -8.15
CA ASP A 68 2.54 1.40 -9.57
C ASP A 68 1.13 1.57 -10.15
N ASP A 69 0.18 0.70 -9.79
CA ASP A 69 -1.24 0.85 -10.15
C ASP A 69 -1.82 2.16 -9.59
N MET A 70 -1.56 2.49 -8.33
CA MET A 70 -2.01 3.74 -7.72
C MET A 70 -1.38 4.97 -8.39
N ARG A 71 -0.09 4.89 -8.76
CA ARG A 71 0.56 5.95 -9.53
C ARG A 71 -0.09 6.13 -10.90
N LYS A 72 -0.39 5.03 -11.59
CA LYS A 72 -1.07 5.05 -12.88
C LYS A 72 -2.46 5.67 -12.77
N ALA A 73 -3.28 5.20 -11.83
CA ALA A 73 -4.62 5.74 -11.59
C ALA A 73 -4.58 7.24 -11.25
N ARG A 74 -3.61 7.69 -10.45
CA ARG A 74 -3.43 9.11 -10.16
C ARG A 74 -3.09 9.91 -11.42
N ASN A 75 -2.13 9.44 -12.22
CA ASN A 75 -1.74 10.12 -13.45
C ASN A 75 -2.91 10.18 -14.44
N GLU A 76 -3.71 9.12 -14.54
CA GLU A 76 -4.92 9.11 -15.36
C GLU A 76 -5.92 10.18 -14.89
N LEU A 77 -6.18 10.27 -13.58
CA LEU A 77 -7.04 11.30 -12.99
C LEU A 77 -6.51 12.72 -13.25
N GLU A 78 -5.21 12.96 -13.03
CA GLU A 78 -4.55 14.25 -13.26
C GLU A 78 -4.58 14.65 -14.74
N SER A 79 -4.59 13.69 -15.67
CA SER A 79 -4.63 13.95 -17.11
C SER A 79 -6.03 14.25 -17.67
N ARG A 80 -7.10 14.12 -16.88
CA ARG A 80 -8.48 14.32 -17.34
C ARG A 80 -8.71 15.79 -17.65
N ARG A 81 -8.59 16.15 -18.93
CA ARG A 81 -8.86 17.50 -19.44
C ARG A 81 -9.96 17.49 -20.48
N VAL A 82 -10.87 18.47 -20.40
CA VAL A 82 -11.91 18.71 -21.40
C VAL A 82 -11.77 20.13 -21.97
N ARG A 83 -11.89 20.25 -23.29
CA ARG A 83 -12.06 21.52 -23.98
C ARG A 83 -13.51 21.68 -24.38
N VAL A 84 -14.11 22.81 -24.02
CA VAL A 84 -15.50 23.11 -24.35
C VAL A 84 -15.66 24.53 -24.86
N GLU A 85 -16.44 24.68 -25.91
CA GLU A 85 -16.97 25.97 -26.33
C GLU A 85 -18.21 26.26 -25.49
N LEU A 86 -18.21 27.38 -24.77
CA LEU A 86 -19.35 27.82 -23.96
C LEU A 86 -20.00 29.04 -24.60
N PRO A 87 -21.33 29.22 -24.47
CA PRO A 87 -22.03 30.36 -25.06
C PRO A 87 -21.42 31.69 -24.62
N GLU A 88 -21.25 32.60 -25.58
CA GLU A 88 -20.68 33.92 -25.34
C GLU A 88 -21.67 34.88 -24.66
N ILE A 89 -21.12 35.81 -23.89
CA ILE A 89 -21.86 36.95 -23.36
C ILE A 89 -22.09 37.94 -24.52
N ARG A 90 -23.34 38.34 -24.73
CA ARG A 90 -23.73 39.27 -25.79
C ARG A 90 -23.47 40.72 -25.39
N SER A 91 -23.33 41.60 -26.39
CA SER A 91 -23.43 43.05 -26.16
C SER A 91 -24.80 43.39 -25.55
N VAL A 92 -24.82 44.36 -24.61
CA VAL A 92 -26.08 44.77 -23.98
C VAL A 92 -26.74 45.85 -24.83
N GLU A 93 -27.69 45.42 -25.66
CA GLU A 93 -28.46 46.33 -26.53
C GLU A 93 -29.94 46.37 -26.11
N ARG A 94 -30.43 45.31 -25.49
CA ARG A 94 -31.80 45.16 -24.99
C ARG A 94 -31.80 44.63 -23.56
N MET A 95 -32.88 44.91 -22.83
CA MET A 95 -33.07 44.37 -21.48
C MET A 95 -33.04 42.83 -21.44
N SER A 96 -33.48 42.17 -22.52
CA SER A 96 -33.40 40.71 -22.68
C SER A 96 -31.97 40.17 -22.70
N ASP A 97 -31.00 40.97 -23.13
CA ASP A 97 -29.60 40.56 -23.22
C ASP A 97 -28.96 40.47 -21.84
N ILE A 98 -29.41 41.31 -20.90
CA ILE A 98 -29.01 41.24 -19.49
C ILE A 98 -29.45 39.90 -18.89
N THR A 99 -30.72 39.54 -19.06
CA THR A 99 -31.26 38.27 -18.55
C THR A 99 -30.59 37.05 -19.21
N HIS A 100 -30.29 37.14 -20.52
CA HIS A 100 -29.54 36.11 -21.23
C HIS A 100 -28.11 35.96 -20.68
N ASN A 101 -27.38 37.06 -20.56
CA ASN A 101 -25.99 37.08 -20.07
C ASN A 101 -25.88 36.57 -18.63
N GLU A 102 -26.84 36.92 -17.76
CA GLU A 102 -26.92 36.37 -16.41
C GLU A 102 -27.11 34.86 -16.40
N ALA A 103 -28.02 34.33 -17.24
CA ALA A 103 -28.25 32.90 -17.36
C ALA A 103 -27.01 32.16 -17.90
N VAL A 104 -26.38 32.68 -18.95
CA VAL A 104 -25.15 32.13 -19.53
C VAL A 104 -24.01 32.11 -18.50
N SER A 105 -23.82 33.21 -17.76
CA SER A 105 -22.80 33.31 -16.72
C SER A 105 -23.00 32.27 -15.60
N LYS A 106 -24.23 32.12 -15.11
CA LYS A 106 -24.58 31.11 -14.09
C LYS A 106 -24.31 29.69 -14.59
N CYS A 107 -24.75 29.35 -15.81
CA CYS A 107 -24.52 28.03 -16.38
C CYS A 107 -23.04 27.74 -16.61
N ARG A 108 -22.27 28.72 -17.12
CA ARG A 108 -20.83 28.60 -17.32
C ARG A 108 -20.10 28.36 -15.99
N HIS A 109 -20.45 29.11 -14.96
CA HIS A 109 -19.89 28.93 -13.62
C HIS A 109 -20.21 27.54 -13.05
N ALA A 110 -21.47 27.11 -13.14
CA ALA A 110 -21.90 25.80 -12.66
C ALA A 110 -21.16 24.65 -13.38
N PHE A 111 -20.99 24.75 -14.70
CA PHE A 111 -20.25 23.75 -15.48
C PHE A 111 -18.77 23.66 -15.06
N VAL A 112 -18.07 24.80 -14.98
CA VAL A 112 -16.66 24.82 -14.58
C VAL A 112 -16.47 24.34 -13.15
N SER A 113 -17.39 24.69 -12.24
CA SER A 113 -17.37 24.18 -10.85
C SER A 113 -17.54 22.66 -10.83
N ALA A 114 -18.52 22.13 -11.56
CA ALA A 114 -18.75 20.69 -11.64
C ALA A 114 -17.55 19.94 -12.23
N CYS A 115 -16.88 20.48 -13.27
CA CYS A 115 -15.64 19.92 -13.79
C CYS A 115 -14.54 19.88 -12.72
N ARG A 116 -14.33 20.97 -11.98
CA ARG A 116 -13.33 21.03 -10.90
C ARG A 116 -13.63 20.04 -9.77
N GLU A 117 -14.89 19.96 -9.33
CA GLU A 117 -15.34 19.01 -8.32
C GLU A 117 -15.15 17.55 -8.77
N ALA A 118 -15.30 17.28 -10.08
CA ALA A 118 -15.03 15.98 -10.68
C ALA A 118 -13.53 15.70 -10.95
N GLY A 119 -12.64 16.64 -10.60
CA GLY A 119 -11.20 16.56 -10.86
C GLY A 119 -10.82 16.62 -12.34
N ILE A 120 -11.64 17.28 -13.16
CA ILE A 120 -11.42 17.46 -14.59
C ILE A 120 -10.92 18.88 -14.84
N GLU A 121 -9.76 19.02 -15.47
CA GLU A 121 -9.30 20.31 -15.96
C GLU A 121 -10.20 20.78 -17.12
N CYS A 122 -10.82 21.94 -16.98
CA CYS A 122 -11.71 22.51 -17.99
C CYS A 122 -11.06 23.73 -18.63
N GLU A 123 -10.75 23.62 -19.92
CA GLU A 123 -10.32 24.74 -20.75
C GLU A 123 -11.54 25.23 -21.55
N VAL A 124 -12.01 26.44 -21.25
CA VAL A 124 -13.07 27.07 -22.03
C VAL A 124 -12.41 27.77 -23.22
N VAL A 125 -12.73 27.31 -24.42
CA VAL A 125 -12.26 27.85 -25.70
C VAL A 125 -13.31 28.69 -26.38
#